data_AF-A0A8H8Z2T8-F1
#
_entry.id   AF-A0A8H8Z2T8-F1
#
_cell.length_a   1.000
_cell.length_b   1.000
_cell.length_c   1.000
_cell.angle_alpha   90.00
_cell.angle_beta   90.00
_cell.angle_gamma   90.00
#
_symmetry.space_group_name_H-M   'P 1'
#
loop_
_entity.id
_entity.type
_entity.pdbx_description
1 polymer ?
#
loop_
_entity_poly.entity_id
_entity_poly.type
_entity_poly.pdbx_seq_one_letter_code
_entity_poly.pdbx_strand_id
1 'polypeptide(L)'
;MPTHKTRPKHQTTLRHEAEARLNEGAAPPTRGWSLGKDALSLLYGLARNPATSANALKLLHELQVHQVELDLQHEQMEQNLNELSEVLARYVELYEFAPVGYFIVDSENKVIESNQAGANLFGIDCAELSGQRIDSFLTPSSGPALLALLKRLRIGSKETCELQTGGGEGAARCLQVVATISPNSGDYLLAFMDTTTR
;
A
#
# COMPACT_ATOMS: atom_id res chain seq x y z
N MET A 1 -17.54 54.12 8.26
CA MET A 1 -18.17 53.33 9.35
C MET A 1 -18.75 52.06 8.75
N PRO A 2 -18.54 50.87 9.35
CA PRO A 2 -17.48 50.52 10.30
C PRO A 2 -16.16 50.38 9.48
N THR A 3 -15.18 49.47 9.60
CA THR A 3 -14.80 48.40 10.55
C THR A 3 -13.27 48.44 10.76
N HIS A 4 -12.76 48.16 11.96
CA HIS A 4 -11.35 47.76 12.14
C HIS A 4 -11.21 46.23 11.97
N LYS A 5 -10.25 45.76 11.16
CA LYS A 5 -9.80 44.34 11.23
C LYS A 5 -8.69 44.23 12.28
N THR A 6 -9.00 43.56 13.39
CA THR A 6 -8.07 43.30 14.50
C THR A 6 -6.93 42.39 14.04
N ARG A 7 -5.68 42.86 14.03
CA ARG A 7 -4.51 41.97 13.90
C ARG A 7 -4.47 41.05 15.14
N PRO A 8 -4.36 39.71 14.98
CA PRO A 8 -4.52 38.79 16.09
C PRO A 8 -3.29 38.76 17.02
N LYS A 9 -3.54 38.62 18.33
CA LYS A 9 -2.51 38.60 19.39
C LYS A 9 -1.42 37.53 19.18
N HIS A 10 -1.73 36.44 18.47
CA HIS A 10 -0.80 35.35 18.14
C HIS A 10 0.54 35.84 17.58
N GLN A 11 0.55 36.88 16.74
CA GLN A 11 1.80 37.35 16.11
C GLN A 11 2.76 38.00 17.12
N THR A 12 2.24 38.49 18.25
CA THR A 12 3.04 38.97 19.39
C THR A 12 3.48 37.81 20.28
N THR A 13 2.60 36.82 20.52
CA THR A 13 2.91 35.61 21.31
C THR A 13 4.06 34.82 20.68
N LEU A 14 3.96 34.46 19.39
CA LEU A 14 4.97 33.69 18.66
C LEU A 14 6.35 34.37 18.68
N ARG A 15 6.36 35.71 18.62
CA ARG A 15 7.59 36.50 18.70
C ARG A 15 8.21 36.43 20.10
N HIS A 16 7.41 36.59 21.15
CA HIS A 16 7.88 36.55 22.54
C HIS A 16 8.34 35.13 22.94
N GLU A 17 7.72 34.08 22.41
CA GLU A 17 8.14 32.69 22.59
C GLU A 17 9.46 32.38 21.85
N ALA A 18 9.65 32.92 20.65
CA ALA A 18 10.91 32.82 19.93
C ALA A 18 12.05 33.59 20.63
N GLU A 19 11.79 34.81 21.09
CA GLU A 19 12.75 35.64 21.84
C GLU A 19 13.11 35.01 23.20
N ALA A 20 12.18 34.30 23.87
CA ALA A 20 12.48 33.52 25.07
C ALA A 20 13.37 32.30 24.78
N ARG A 21 12.99 31.47 23.79
CA ARG A 21 13.74 30.24 23.42
C ARG A 21 15.17 30.51 22.97
N LEU A 22 15.40 31.64 22.29
CA LEU A 22 16.75 32.07 21.91
C LEU A 22 17.64 32.38 23.13
N ASN A 23 17.08 32.95 24.20
CA ASN A 23 17.82 33.21 25.44
C ASN A 23 18.06 31.92 26.26
N GLU A 24 17.14 30.96 26.20
CA GLU A 24 17.26 29.65 26.87
C GLU A 24 18.18 28.67 26.11
N GLY A 25 18.56 28.98 24.87
CA GLY A 25 19.35 28.09 24.00
C GLY A 25 18.61 26.83 23.55
N ALA A 26 17.29 26.78 23.78
CA ALA A 26 16.43 25.66 23.45
C ALA A 26 15.95 25.78 22.00
N ALA A 27 16.56 25.01 21.10
CA ALA A 27 16.03 24.84 19.74
C ALA A 27 14.57 24.35 19.79
N PRO A 28 13.69 24.79 18.88
CA PRO A 28 12.33 24.27 18.81
C PRO A 28 12.35 22.74 18.57
N PRO A 29 11.33 21.98 19.02
CA PRO A 29 11.24 20.55 18.80
C PRO A 29 10.92 20.24 17.32
N THR A 30 11.95 20.31 16.48
CA THR A 30 11.94 19.85 15.09
C THR A 30 11.73 18.34 15.06
N ARG A 31 10.81 17.84 14.22
CA ARG A 31 10.59 16.41 13.99
C ARG A 31 11.72 15.80 13.14
N GLY A 32 12.94 15.78 13.66
CA GLY A 32 14.12 15.14 13.06
C GLY A 32 15.34 16.05 12.85
N TRP A 33 15.16 17.34 12.58
CA TRP A 33 16.24 18.22 12.10
C TRP A 33 16.78 19.21 13.15
N SER A 34 17.73 18.76 13.97
CA SER A 34 18.57 19.67 14.74
C SER A 34 19.47 20.50 13.81
N LEU A 35 19.09 21.76 13.52
CA LEU A 35 20.00 22.72 12.88
C LEU A 35 21.19 22.95 13.83
N GLY A 36 22.35 22.41 13.45
CA GLY A 36 23.51 22.30 14.35
C GLY A 36 23.94 23.65 14.94
N LYS A 37 24.41 23.63 16.20
CA LYS A 37 24.87 24.84 16.91
C LYS A 37 25.95 25.59 16.13
N ASP A 38 26.77 24.87 15.37
CA ASP A 38 27.81 25.43 14.50
C ASP A 38 27.23 26.19 13.30
N ALA A 39 26.15 25.70 12.68
CA ALA A 39 25.46 26.37 11.58
C ALA A 39 24.76 27.66 12.06
N LEU A 40 24.11 27.62 13.24
CA LEU A 40 23.56 28.81 13.90
C LEU A 40 24.66 29.82 14.27
N SER A 41 25.80 29.35 14.75
CA SER A 41 26.94 30.21 15.09
C SER A 41 27.58 30.86 13.86
N LEU A 42 27.66 30.13 12.74
CA LEU A 42 28.14 30.62 11.46
C LEU A 42 27.19 31.68 10.87
N LEU A 43 25.88 31.43 10.89
CA LEU A 43 24.85 32.40 10.48
C LEU A 43 24.91 33.68 11.33
N TYR A 44 25.05 33.56 12.65
CA TYR A 44 25.25 34.70 13.55
C TYR A 44 26.54 35.47 13.25
N GLY A 45 27.65 34.77 12.99
CA GLY A 45 28.92 35.36 12.58
C GLY A 45 28.82 36.18 11.29
N LEU A 46 28.14 35.64 10.26
CA LEU A 46 27.88 36.33 9.01
C LEU A 46 26.93 37.52 9.18
N ALA A 47 25.89 37.39 10.02
CA ALA A 47 24.92 38.45 10.30
C ALA A 47 25.52 39.64 11.07
N ARG A 48 26.44 39.37 12.00
CA ARG A 48 27.07 40.38 12.88
C ARG A 48 28.01 41.34 12.16
N ASN A 49 28.58 40.95 11.02
CA ASN A 49 29.45 41.82 10.22
C ASN A 49 28.61 42.51 9.12
N PRO A 50 28.55 43.86 9.06
CA PRO A 50 27.78 44.59 8.04
C PRO A 50 28.07 44.15 6.60
N ALA A 51 29.32 43.82 6.28
CA ALA A 51 29.75 43.42 4.93
C ALA A 51 29.24 42.03 4.51
N THR A 52 28.86 41.17 5.45
CA THR A 52 28.34 39.81 5.18
C THR A 52 26.88 39.62 5.56
N SER A 53 26.27 40.60 6.24
CA SER A 53 24.89 40.55 6.74
C SER A 53 23.84 40.24 5.66
N ALA A 54 24.00 40.81 4.46
CA ALA A 54 23.13 40.51 3.31
C ALA A 54 23.22 39.04 2.86
N ASN A 55 24.40 38.43 2.93
CA ASN A 55 24.58 37.01 2.60
C ASN A 55 23.97 36.10 3.68
N ALA A 56 24.04 36.50 4.96
CA ALA A 56 23.38 35.80 6.05
C ALA A 56 21.84 35.80 5.88
N LEU A 57 21.26 36.94 5.50
CA LEU A 57 19.83 37.06 5.20
C LEU A 57 19.42 36.23 3.98
N LYS A 58 20.23 36.20 2.92
CA LYS A 58 20.00 35.36 1.75
C LYS A 58 20.01 33.86 2.11
N LEU A 59 21.02 33.42 2.86
CA LEU A 59 21.13 32.02 3.29
C LEU A 59 20.00 31.61 4.27
N LEU A 60 19.58 32.50 5.16
CA LEU A 60 18.39 32.29 6.00
C LEU A 60 17.12 32.13 5.16
N HIS A 61 16.96 32.93 4.10
CA HIS A 61 15.81 32.82 3.21
C HIS A 61 15.84 31.52 2.38
N GLU A 62 17.01 31.12 1.88
CA GLU A 62 17.19 29.85 1.16
C GLU A 62 16.88 28.64 2.05
N LEU A 63 17.36 28.65 3.31
CA LEU A 63 17.00 27.62 4.30
C LEU A 63 15.50 27.61 4.64
N GLN A 64 14.85 28.78 4.71
CA GLN A 64 13.40 28.86 4.93
C GLN A 64 12.59 28.31 3.75
N VAL A 65 13.01 28.59 2.51
CA VAL A 65 12.38 28.03 1.31
C VAL A 65 12.52 26.51 1.28
N HIS A 66 13.72 25.98 1.53
CA HIS A 66 13.92 24.53 1.58
C HIS A 66 13.22 23.84 2.76
N GLN A 67 13.02 24.50 3.91
CA GLN A 67 12.21 23.94 4.99
C GLN A 67 10.75 23.78 4.55
N VAL A 68 10.15 24.82 3.94
CA VAL A 68 8.76 24.76 3.43
C VAL A 68 8.62 23.74 2.30
N GLU A 69 9.65 23.58 1.47
CA GLU A 69 9.72 22.55 0.42
C GLU A 69 9.75 21.12 1.03
N LEU A 70 10.57 20.89 2.05
CA LEU A 70 10.64 19.61 2.77
C LEU A 70 9.35 19.30 3.53
N ASP A 71 8.75 20.30 4.19
CA ASP A 71 7.49 20.14 4.91
C ASP A 71 6.35 19.75 3.94
N LEU A 72 6.28 20.38 2.76
CA LEU A 72 5.31 20.04 1.70
C LEU A 72 5.57 18.65 1.08
N GLN A 73 6.84 18.27 0.87
CA GLN A 73 7.19 16.91 0.42
C GLN A 73 6.78 15.84 1.44
N HIS A 74 6.90 16.14 2.74
CA HIS A 74 6.46 15.25 3.81
C HIS A 74 4.93 15.14 3.85
N GLU A 75 4.19 16.25 3.79
CA GLU A 75 2.72 16.24 3.73
C GLU A 75 2.21 15.43 2.52
N GLN A 76 2.83 15.59 1.34
CA GLN A 76 2.49 14.78 0.16
C GLN A 76 2.82 13.30 0.35
N MET A 77 3.92 12.96 1.04
CA MET A 77 4.27 11.57 1.34
C MET A 77 3.27 10.93 2.32
N GLU A 78 2.85 11.64 3.37
CA GLU A 78 1.81 11.19 4.29
C GLU A 78 0.45 10.99 3.56
N GLN A 79 0.08 11.90 2.66
CA GLN A 79 -1.12 11.76 1.82
C GLN A 79 -1.05 10.51 0.93
N ASN A 80 0.04 10.32 0.18
CA ASN A 80 0.23 9.16 -0.70
C ASN A 80 0.20 7.83 0.06
N LEU A 81 0.75 7.79 1.29
CA LEU A 81 0.71 6.61 2.15
C LEU A 81 -0.70 6.30 2.65
N ASN A 82 -1.48 7.33 3.00
CA ASN A 82 -2.88 7.16 3.40
C ASN A 82 -3.72 6.64 2.23
N GLU A 83 -3.64 7.25 1.04
CA GLU A 83 -4.34 6.79 -0.17
C GLU A 83 -4.00 5.33 -0.51
N LEU A 84 -2.72 4.95 -0.47
CA LEU A 84 -2.30 3.57 -0.70
C LEU A 84 -2.86 2.62 0.37
N SER A 85 -2.94 3.05 1.64
CA SER A 85 -3.50 2.24 2.71
C SER A 85 -5.01 2.00 2.56
N GLU A 86 -5.77 2.99 2.08
CA GLU A 86 -7.21 2.83 1.79
C GLU A 86 -7.45 1.88 0.61
N VAL A 87 -6.64 1.98 -0.45
CA VAL A 87 -6.69 1.06 -1.60
C VAL A 87 -6.33 -0.37 -1.19
N LEU A 88 -5.28 -0.56 -0.39
CA LEU A 88 -4.90 -1.87 0.12
C LEU A 88 -5.95 -2.47 1.08
N ALA A 89 -6.53 -1.67 1.97
CA ALA A 89 -7.61 -2.11 2.84
C ALA A 89 -8.84 -2.56 2.05
N ARG A 90 -9.23 -1.81 1.01
CA ARG A 90 -10.33 -2.20 0.10
C ARG A 90 -10.01 -3.45 -0.72
N TYR A 91 -8.76 -3.63 -1.13
CA TYR A 91 -8.32 -4.84 -1.83
C TYR A 91 -8.41 -6.07 -0.91
N VAL A 92 -7.92 -5.99 0.33
CA VAL A 92 -8.03 -7.09 1.31
C VAL A 92 -9.49 -7.44 1.61
N GLU A 93 -10.38 -6.45 1.73
CA GLU A 93 -11.82 -6.67 1.90
C GLU A 93 -12.46 -7.41 0.71
N LEU A 94 -12.09 -7.07 -0.52
CA LEU A 94 -12.68 -7.61 -1.75
C LEU A 94 -12.02 -8.89 -2.27
N TYR A 95 -10.80 -9.20 -1.84
CA TYR A 95 -10.04 -10.38 -2.24
C TYR A 95 -9.90 -11.39 -1.11
N GLU A 96 -9.31 -11.00 0.01
CA GLU A 96 -8.95 -11.92 1.10
C GLU A 96 -10.19 -12.47 1.82
N PHE A 97 -11.16 -11.59 2.09
CA PHE A 97 -12.43 -11.92 2.73
C PHE A 97 -13.56 -12.24 1.75
N ALA A 98 -13.26 -12.45 0.46
CA ALA A 98 -14.27 -12.85 -0.52
C ALA A 98 -14.84 -14.25 -0.22
N PRO A 99 -16.15 -14.50 -0.42
CA PRO A 99 -16.76 -15.83 -0.26
C PRO A 99 -16.48 -16.79 -1.44
N VAL A 100 -15.56 -16.44 -2.34
CA VAL A 100 -15.20 -17.18 -3.56
C VAL A 100 -13.69 -17.43 -3.51
N GLY A 101 -13.28 -18.66 -3.79
CA GLY A 101 -11.86 -19.02 -3.81
C GLY A 101 -11.19 -18.52 -5.08
N TYR A 102 -10.34 -17.51 -4.96
CA TYR A 102 -9.52 -17.00 -6.06
C TYR A 102 -8.17 -17.70 -6.08
N PHE A 103 -7.68 -18.00 -7.28
CA PHE A 103 -6.35 -18.56 -7.50
C PHE A 103 -5.71 -17.89 -8.72
N ILE A 104 -4.45 -17.47 -8.58
CA ILE A 104 -3.58 -17.08 -9.69
C ILE A 104 -2.67 -18.29 -9.98
N VAL A 105 -2.64 -18.74 -11.23
CA VAL A 105 -2.02 -20.01 -11.63
C VAL A 105 -1.12 -19.81 -12.85
N ASP A 106 0.13 -20.27 -12.76
CA ASP A 106 1.14 -20.09 -13.81
C ASP A 106 0.89 -20.98 -15.06
N SER A 107 1.70 -20.78 -16.10
CA SER A 107 1.62 -21.59 -17.33
C SER A 107 1.99 -23.08 -17.17
N GLU A 108 2.66 -23.46 -16.08
CA GLU A 108 2.89 -24.86 -15.70
C GLU A 108 1.73 -25.47 -14.90
N ASN A 109 0.70 -24.66 -14.58
CA ASN A 109 -0.47 -24.95 -13.75
C ASN A 109 -0.16 -25.07 -12.24
N LYS A 110 0.88 -24.38 -11.76
CA LYS A 110 1.16 -24.19 -10.32
C LYS A 110 0.41 -22.98 -9.79
N VAL A 111 -0.07 -23.05 -8.55
CA VAL A 111 -0.63 -21.90 -7.84
C VAL A 111 0.50 -20.92 -7.52
N ILE A 112 0.38 -19.69 -7.99
CA ILE A 112 1.22 -18.57 -7.55
C ILE A 112 0.66 -18.05 -6.22
N GLU A 113 -0.64 -17.75 -6.20
CA GLU A 113 -1.33 -17.07 -5.11
C GLU A 113 -2.77 -17.59 -4.96
N SER A 114 -3.32 -17.52 -3.75
CA SER A 114 -4.74 -17.77 -3.47
C SER A 114 -5.18 -16.99 -2.22
N ASN A 115 -6.46 -16.64 -2.16
CA ASN A 115 -7.07 -16.02 -0.97
C ASN A 115 -7.48 -17.07 0.08
N GLN A 116 -7.79 -16.61 1.29
CA GLN A 116 -8.25 -17.46 2.41
C GLN A 116 -9.43 -18.38 2.04
N ALA A 117 -10.33 -17.94 1.15
CA ALA A 117 -11.42 -18.79 0.67
C ALA A 117 -10.94 -19.97 -0.20
N GLY A 118 -9.91 -19.77 -1.04
CA GLY A 118 -9.28 -20.85 -1.81
C GLY A 118 -8.58 -21.86 -0.91
N ALA A 119 -7.84 -21.39 0.10
CA ALA A 119 -7.32 -22.23 1.19
C ALA A 119 -8.42 -23.06 1.87
N ASN A 120 -9.54 -22.41 2.26
CA ASN A 120 -10.67 -23.06 2.92
C ASN A 120 -11.44 -24.07 2.03
N LEU A 121 -11.37 -23.94 0.70
CA LEU A 121 -11.97 -24.90 -0.24
C LEU A 121 -11.25 -26.25 -0.23
N PHE A 122 -9.93 -26.27 -0.07
CA PHE A 122 -9.12 -27.49 -0.05
C PHE A 122 -8.68 -27.93 1.35
N GLY A 123 -8.75 -27.05 2.35
CA GLY A 123 -8.32 -27.32 3.73
C GLY A 123 -6.80 -27.23 3.93
N ILE A 124 -6.13 -26.39 3.14
CA ILE A 124 -4.66 -26.25 3.07
C ILE A 124 -4.32 -24.76 3.15
N ASP A 125 -3.25 -24.38 3.83
CA ASP A 125 -2.85 -22.97 3.99
C ASP A 125 -2.40 -22.34 2.66
N CYS A 126 -2.59 -21.02 2.48
CA CYS A 126 -2.15 -20.32 1.27
C CYS A 126 -0.64 -20.46 1.00
N ALA A 127 0.19 -20.50 2.04
CA ALA A 127 1.63 -20.71 1.91
C ALA A 127 1.99 -22.15 1.53
N GLU A 128 1.16 -23.14 1.89
CA GLU A 128 1.32 -24.54 1.48
C GLU A 128 0.76 -24.79 0.07
N LEU A 129 -0.27 -24.05 -0.36
CA LEU A 129 -0.81 -24.11 -1.72
C LEU A 129 0.17 -23.55 -2.78
N SER A 130 0.91 -22.49 -2.44
CA SER A 130 1.81 -21.84 -3.40
C SER A 130 2.91 -22.78 -3.91
N GLY A 131 3.17 -22.75 -5.21
CA GLY A 131 4.08 -23.65 -5.93
C GLY A 131 3.51 -25.05 -6.24
N GLN A 132 2.41 -25.48 -5.61
CA GLN A 132 1.77 -26.76 -5.90
C GLN A 132 0.86 -26.71 -7.13
N ARG A 133 0.60 -27.87 -7.75
CA ARG A 133 -0.27 -27.98 -8.93
C ARG A 133 -1.74 -27.79 -8.55
N ILE A 134 -2.47 -26.93 -9.26
CA ILE A 134 -3.91 -26.77 -8.99
C ILE A 134 -4.71 -28.06 -9.27
N ASP A 135 -4.25 -28.90 -10.20
CA ASP A 135 -4.87 -30.17 -10.55
C ASP A 135 -4.72 -31.29 -9.51
N SER A 136 -3.77 -31.23 -8.56
CA SER A 136 -3.61 -32.26 -7.52
C SER A 136 -4.64 -32.16 -6.39
N PHE A 137 -5.34 -31.03 -6.24
CA PHE A 137 -6.38 -30.83 -5.22
C PHE A 137 -7.78 -31.26 -5.67
N LEU A 138 -7.88 -31.92 -6.83
CA LEU A 138 -9.11 -32.29 -7.51
C LEU A 138 -9.25 -33.81 -7.69
N THR A 139 -10.47 -34.29 -7.94
CA THR A 139 -10.65 -35.72 -8.27
C THR A 139 -9.94 -36.12 -9.57
N PRO A 140 -9.58 -37.41 -9.78
CA PRO A 140 -8.88 -37.87 -10.99
C PRO A 140 -9.59 -37.59 -12.32
N SER A 141 -10.90 -37.34 -12.31
CA SER A 141 -11.67 -36.86 -13.47
C SER A 141 -11.62 -35.33 -13.62
N SER A 142 -11.60 -34.60 -12.50
CA SER A 142 -11.67 -33.13 -12.44
C SER A 142 -10.35 -32.45 -12.79
N GLY A 143 -9.21 -32.96 -12.29
CA GLY A 143 -7.88 -32.41 -12.61
C GLY A 143 -7.63 -32.30 -14.12
N PRO A 144 -7.78 -33.39 -14.90
CA PRO A 144 -7.67 -33.36 -16.36
C PRO A 144 -8.70 -32.43 -17.03
N ALA A 145 -9.91 -32.31 -16.50
CA ALA A 145 -10.95 -31.43 -17.03
C ALA A 145 -10.59 -29.94 -16.88
N LEU A 146 -10.02 -29.53 -15.74
CA LEU A 146 -9.47 -28.19 -15.53
C LEU A 146 -8.31 -27.93 -16.50
N LEU A 147 -7.32 -28.82 -16.57
CA LEU A 147 -6.18 -28.68 -17.49
C LEU A 147 -6.60 -28.61 -18.96
N ALA A 148 -7.66 -29.32 -19.35
CA ALA A 148 -8.24 -29.24 -20.70
C ALA A 148 -8.97 -27.91 -20.95
N LEU A 149 -9.47 -27.24 -19.92
CA LEU A 149 -10.07 -25.90 -19.99
C LEU A 149 -9.00 -24.81 -20.09
N LEU A 150 -7.97 -24.85 -19.26
CA LEU A 150 -6.89 -23.85 -19.28
C LEU A 150 -6.16 -23.79 -20.64
N LYS A 151 -6.04 -24.92 -21.34
CA LYS A 151 -5.49 -24.99 -22.71
C LYS A 151 -6.38 -24.35 -23.79
N ARG A 152 -7.70 -24.26 -23.58
CA ARG A 152 -8.64 -23.60 -24.50
C ARG A 152 -8.66 -22.09 -24.34
N LEU A 153 -8.42 -21.58 -23.14
CA LEU A 153 -8.49 -20.15 -22.82
C LEU A 153 -7.63 -19.28 -23.76
N ARG A 154 -8.14 -18.10 -24.06
CA ARG A 154 -7.46 -17.00 -24.77
C ARG A 154 -7.65 -15.71 -23.98
N ILE A 155 -6.74 -14.75 -24.15
CA ILE A 155 -6.84 -13.43 -23.49
C ILE A 155 -8.16 -12.78 -23.90
N GLY A 156 -8.91 -12.24 -22.92
CA GLY A 156 -10.25 -11.67 -23.13
C GLY A 156 -11.40 -12.68 -23.26
N SER A 157 -11.12 -14.00 -23.24
CA SER A 157 -12.17 -15.04 -23.14
C SER A 157 -12.39 -15.49 -21.70
N LYS A 158 -13.56 -16.08 -21.44
CA LYS A 158 -13.95 -16.67 -20.16
C LYS A 158 -14.50 -18.07 -20.40
N GLU A 159 -13.90 -19.08 -19.81
CA GLU A 159 -14.40 -20.46 -19.82
C GLU A 159 -15.00 -20.81 -18.45
N THR A 160 -15.80 -21.88 -18.37
CA THR A 160 -16.41 -22.34 -17.12
C THR A 160 -16.59 -23.86 -17.15
N CYS A 161 -16.40 -24.53 -16.00
CA CYS A 161 -16.68 -25.95 -15.81
C CYS A 161 -17.17 -26.26 -14.39
N GLU A 162 -17.59 -27.50 -14.17
CA GLU A 162 -17.89 -28.05 -12.85
C GLU A 162 -16.88 -29.15 -12.53
N LEU A 163 -16.38 -29.15 -11.30
CA LEU A 163 -15.29 -29.99 -10.79
C LEU A 163 -15.65 -30.53 -9.40
N GLN A 164 -14.86 -31.49 -8.91
CA GLN A 164 -14.96 -32.01 -7.55
C GLN A 164 -13.59 -31.99 -6.85
N THR A 165 -13.59 -31.68 -5.54
CA THR A 165 -12.39 -31.70 -4.69
C THR A 165 -11.81 -33.10 -4.53
N GLY A 166 -10.48 -33.22 -4.50
CA GLY A 166 -9.79 -34.43 -4.05
C GLY A 166 -10.10 -34.74 -2.59
N GLY A 167 -9.96 -36.01 -2.20
CA GLY A 167 -10.30 -36.49 -0.86
C GLY A 167 -9.25 -36.14 0.20
N GLY A 168 -9.35 -34.96 0.80
CA GLY A 168 -8.88 -34.72 2.18
C GLY A 168 -9.83 -35.34 3.21
N GLU A 169 -9.70 -34.99 4.49
CA GLU A 169 -10.55 -35.53 5.59
C GLU A 169 -12.00 -34.98 5.61
N GLY A 170 -12.57 -34.66 4.45
CA GLY A 170 -13.91 -34.09 4.29
C GLY A 170 -14.71 -34.70 3.15
N ALA A 171 -16.01 -34.43 3.12
CA ALA A 171 -16.87 -34.82 2.00
C ALA A 171 -16.46 -34.08 0.72
N ALA A 172 -16.53 -34.76 -0.42
CA ALA A 172 -16.23 -34.16 -1.72
C ALA A 172 -17.22 -33.03 -2.05
N ARG A 173 -16.69 -31.84 -2.33
CA ARG A 173 -17.48 -30.65 -2.70
C ARG A 173 -17.60 -30.56 -4.21
N CYS A 174 -18.78 -30.17 -4.70
CA CYS A 174 -18.99 -29.78 -6.09
C CYS A 174 -18.61 -28.30 -6.23
N LEU A 175 -17.68 -27.99 -7.14
CA LEU A 175 -17.18 -26.64 -7.37
C LEU A 175 -17.52 -26.20 -8.81
N GLN A 176 -18.17 -25.05 -8.96
CA GLN A 176 -18.21 -24.36 -10.25
C GLN A 176 -16.97 -23.49 -10.37
N VAL A 177 -16.25 -23.61 -11.48
CA VAL A 177 -14.99 -22.88 -11.72
C VAL A 177 -15.12 -22.03 -12.96
N VAL A 178 -14.84 -20.74 -12.80
CA VAL A 178 -14.75 -19.75 -13.88
C VAL A 178 -13.27 -19.39 -14.05
N ALA A 179 -12.80 -19.34 -15.29
CA ALA A 179 -11.39 -19.04 -15.58
C ALA A 179 -11.22 -18.02 -16.71
N THR A 180 -10.20 -17.18 -16.58
CA THR A 180 -9.74 -16.20 -17.56
C THR A 180 -8.21 -16.19 -17.63
N ILE A 181 -7.62 -15.41 -18.55
CA ILE A 181 -6.19 -15.10 -18.56
C ILE A 181 -6.00 -13.64 -18.20
N SER A 182 -5.09 -13.37 -17.25
CA SER A 182 -4.61 -12.04 -16.88
C SER A 182 -4.04 -11.32 -18.10
N PRO A 183 -4.58 -10.15 -18.50
CA PRO A 183 -4.06 -9.41 -19.65
C PRO A 183 -2.70 -8.76 -19.36
N ASN A 184 -2.31 -8.63 -18.10
CA ASN A 184 -1.07 -7.97 -17.68
C ASN A 184 0.11 -8.94 -17.56
N SER A 185 -0.14 -10.16 -17.07
CA SER A 185 0.92 -11.16 -16.80
C SER A 185 0.85 -12.41 -17.68
N GLY A 186 -0.31 -12.73 -18.24
CA GLY A 186 -0.53 -13.97 -19.00
C GLY A 186 -0.88 -15.19 -18.14
N ASP A 187 -0.88 -15.06 -16.81
CA ASP A 187 -1.29 -16.13 -15.89
C ASP A 187 -2.79 -16.42 -15.96
N TYR A 188 -3.18 -17.61 -15.53
CA TYR A 188 -4.58 -17.99 -15.38
C TYR A 188 -5.16 -17.41 -14.08
N LEU A 189 -6.25 -16.66 -14.18
CA LEU A 189 -7.05 -16.22 -13.03
C LEU A 189 -8.28 -17.11 -12.92
N LEU A 190 -8.40 -17.81 -11.78
CA LEU A 190 -9.47 -18.76 -11.51
C LEU A 190 -10.33 -18.29 -10.35
N ALA A 191 -11.64 -18.54 -10.45
CA ALA A 191 -12.61 -18.31 -9.37
C ALA A 191 -13.42 -19.59 -9.15
N PHE A 192 -13.28 -20.18 -7.96
CA PHE A 192 -13.94 -21.41 -7.54
C PHE A 192 -15.08 -21.08 -6.56
N MET A 193 -16.28 -21.57 -6.85
CA MET A 193 -17.47 -21.41 -6.02
C MET A 193 -17.99 -22.79 -5.61
N ASP A 194 -18.16 -23.03 -4.31
CA ASP A 194 -18.81 -24.24 -3.82
C ASP A 194 -20.31 -24.21 -4.14
N THR A 195 -20.78 -25.19 -4.90
CA THR A 195 -22.19 -25.37 -5.28
C THR A 195 -22.85 -26.54 -4.54
N THR A 196 -22.17 -27.12 -3.56
CA THR A 196 -22.68 -28.25 -2.75
C THR A 196 -23.88 -27.81 -1.92
N THR A 197 -25.05 -28.35 -2.24
CA THR A 197 -26.26 -28.19 -1.42
C THR A 197 -26.08 -28.92 -0.08
N ARG A 198 -26.41 -28.21 1.02
CA ARG A 198 -26.43 -28.75 2.38
C ARG A 198 -27.76 -29.40 2.73
#